data_AF-A0A6G6WM77-F1
#
_entry.id   AF-A0A6G6WM77-F1
#
_cell.length_a   1.000
_cell.length_b   1.000
_cell.length_c   1.000
_cell.angle_alpha   90.00
_cell.angle_beta   90.00
_cell.angle_gamma   90.00
#
_symmetry.space_group_name_H-M   'P 1'
#
loop_
_entity.id
_entity.type
_entity.pdbx_description
1 polymer ?
#
loop_
_entity_poly.entity_id
_entity_poly.type
_entity_poly.pdbx_seq_one_letter_code
_entity_poly.pdbx_strand_id
1 'polypeptide(L)'
;MAQVKRPNILVIWGDDIGMWNVGAYCNSMMGKTPNIDRIGKEGIIFTDHYGQPSCTAGRAAFITGQLPVRTGMTTVGIPGSKRGIQKEDPTLAEVLKSQGYATAQFGKNHLGDRNEHLPTAHGFDYWFGNLYHLNAEEEPEELDYPGQKNPEYTKMFGPRGVLRVSVIDIDDPSEDPKFGRVGKQKIEDTGPLTRKRMETIDAEVLDETLKWLDTNGKADKPLFVWFNTTAVHIWSHPPQKYIQMAVDEGRAEEDVLRAKMIEHDEHVGKLLQKLDDLGVSDNTIVIYSTDNGFELLFWPDGGYAPFRGEKGTTWEGGVRVPCMVRWPGKIPAGQVSNELQSHEDVYVTLASAAGLPDLKEKALTGVELGSTTYKVHLDGYDNLDHWTGKSQKSARREYFYYDETDLMAIRVDAWKLAFGVKKDGLWWNEKSYPSVPYVFNLKMDPMEKMDPESHEWGYIGRKFVASKLWAPTAAGPFLQIHLKSLADYPPRQGADTLSMKKAVEDAMNKTAKKVGE
;
A
#
# COMPACT_ATOMS: atom_id res chain seq x y z
N MET A 1 -22.95 30.90 -10.57
CA MET A 1 -22.23 29.72 -11.10
C MET A 1 -22.44 28.60 -10.08
N ALA A 2 -22.89 27.41 -10.49
CA ALA A 2 -23.02 26.29 -9.56
C ALA A 2 -21.63 25.93 -9.02
N GLN A 3 -21.49 25.88 -7.70
CA GLN A 3 -20.23 25.51 -7.04
C GLN A 3 -19.89 24.07 -7.45
N VAL A 4 -18.70 23.85 -8.02
CA VAL A 4 -18.24 22.50 -8.39
C VAL A 4 -18.12 21.67 -7.12
N LYS A 5 -18.98 20.67 -6.95
CA LYS A 5 -18.99 19.81 -5.75
C LYS A 5 -17.80 18.86 -5.78
N ARG A 6 -16.95 18.91 -4.75
CA ARG A 6 -15.83 17.98 -4.58
C ARG A 6 -16.35 16.53 -4.49
N PRO A 7 -15.64 15.54 -5.07
CA PRO A 7 -16.08 14.15 -5.03
C PRO A 7 -15.86 13.52 -3.66
N ASN A 8 -16.71 12.56 -3.30
CA ASN A 8 -16.36 11.59 -2.27
C ASN A 8 -15.24 10.68 -2.79
N ILE A 9 -14.47 10.09 -1.89
CA ILE A 9 -13.35 9.21 -2.21
C ILE A 9 -13.49 7.96 -1.33
N LEU A 10 -13.55 6.79 -1.96
CA LEU A 10 -13.50 5.49 -1.32
C LEU A 10 -12.34 4.70 -1.92
N VAL A 11 -11.34 4.38 -1.10
CA VAL A 11 -10.20 3.55 -1.48
C VAL A 11 -10.33 2.21 -0.76
N ILE A 12 -10.32 1.12 -1.51
CA ILE A 12 -10.52 -0.25 -1.03
C ILE A 12 -9.26 -1.06 -1.31
N TRP A 13 -8.61 -1.53 -0.25
CA TRP A 13 -7.42 -2.36 -0.32
C TRP A 13 -7.64 -3.72 0.33
N GLY A 14 -7.15 -4.77 -0.34
CA GLY A 14 -6.73 -6.00 0.32
C GLY A 14 -5.25 -5.95 0.70
N ASP A 15 -4.69 -7.08 1.10
CA ASP A 15 -3.34 -7.19 1.65
C ASP A 15 -2.64 -8.37 0.95
N ASP A 16 -1.53 -8.11 0.25
CA ASP A 16 -0.80 -9.10 -0.56
C ASP A 16 -1.58 -9.66 -1.79
N ILE A 17 -2.50 -8.89 -2.37
CA ILE A 17 -3.30 -9.35 -3.53
C ILE A 17 -2.52 -9.17 -4.85
N GLY A 18 -2.08 -10.27 -5.46
CA GLY A 18 -1.53 -10.26 -6.80
C GLY A 18 -2.56 -9.93 -7.88
N MET A 19 -2.10 -9.40 -9.02
CA MET A 19 -3.00 -9.04 -10.14
C MET A 19 -3.91 -10.20 -10.56
N TRP A 20 -3.35 -11.42 -10.64
CA TRP A 20 -4.09 -12.59 -11.11
C TRP A 20 -5.10 -13.16 -10.11
N ASN A 21 -5.09 -12.74 -8.84
CA ASN A 21 -6.13 -13.11 -7.90
C ASN A 21 -7.47 -12.43 -8.23
N VAL A 22 -7.44 -11.34 -9.00
CA VAL A 22 -8.61 -10.57 -9.41
C VAL A 22 -9.05 -10.98 -10.82
N GLY A 23 -10.33 -11.31 -10.96
CA GLY A 23 -10.91 -11.89 -12.17
C GLY A 23 -10.69 -11.07 -13.43
N ALA A 24 -10.84 -9.74 -13.37
CA ALA A 24 -10.65 -8.84 -14.51
C ALA A 24 -9.24 -8.88 -15.12
N TYR A 25 -8.21 -9.30 -14.38
CA TYR A 25 -6.82 -9.36 -14.86
C TYR A 25 -6.42 -10.72 -15.45
N CYS A 26 -7.18 -11.77 -15.16
CA CYS A 26 -6.87 -13.13 -15.59
C CYS A 26 -8.06 -13.83 -16.29
N ASN A 27 -9.09 -13.08 -16.69
CA ASN A 27 -10.35 -13.63 -17.21
C ASN A 27 -10.96 -14.69 -16.29
N SER A 28 -10.94 -14.40 -14.98
CA SER A 28 -11.43 -15.26 -13.91
C SER A 28 -10.75 -16.63 -13.79
N MET A 29 -9.54 -16.79 -14.33
CA MET A 29 -8.75 -18.02 -14.22
C MET A 29 -8.53 -18.46 -12.76
N MET A 30 -8.30 -17.50 -11.86
CA MET A 30 -8.15 -17.76 -10.41
C MET A 30 -9.48 -17.72 -9.64
N GLY A 31 -10.60 -17.42 -10.28
CA GLY A 31 -11.89 -17.21 -9.65
C GLY A 31 -12.57 -15.93 -10.12
N LYS A 32 -13.90 -15.87 -9.97
CA LYS A 32 -14.67 -14.66 -10.30
C LYS A 32 -14.65 -13.69 -9.12
N THR A 33 -14.50 -12.40 -9.43
CA THR A 33 -14.59 -11.27 -8.48
C THR A 33 -15.53 -10.20 -9.07
N PRO A 34 -16.83 -10.52 -9.25
CA PRO A 34 -17.73 -9.68 -10.02
C PRO A 34 -17.88 -8.25 -9.49
N ASN A 35 -17.75 -8.02 -8.18
CA ASN A 35 -17.89 -6.69 -7.58
C ASN A 35 -16.61 -5.86 -7.75
N ILE A 36 -15.44 -6.47 -7.59
CA ILE A 36 -14.16 -5.82 -7.91
C ILE A 36 -14.10 -5.52 -9.41
N ASP A 37 -14.46 -6.49 -10.26
CA ASP A 37 -14.51 -6.35 -11.71
C ASP A 37 -15.46 -5.22 -12.14
N ARG A 38 -16.54 -4.97 -11.39
CA ARG A 38 -17.48 -3.86 -11.63
C ARG A 38 -16.78 -2.50 -11.57
N ILE A 39 -15.81 -2.31 -10.67
CA ILE A 39 -15.06 -1.06 -10.55
C ILE A 39 -14.30 -0.76 -11.85
N GLY A 40 -13.59 -1.74 -12.40
CA GLY A 40 -12.89 -1.60 -13.68
C GLY A 40 -13.84 -1.46 -14.87
N LYS A 41 -14.92 -2.27 -14.92
CA LYS A 41 -15.93 -2.21 -16.00
C LYS A 41 -16.64 -0.86 -16.07
N GLU A 42 -16.95 -0.27 -14.93
CA GLU A 42 -17.61 1.04 -14.82
C GLU A 42 -16.61 2.21 -14.79
N GLY A 43 -15.32 1.95 -15.00
CA GLY A 43 -14.28 2.96 -14.98
C GLY A 43 -13.08 2.55 -15.83
N ILE A 44 -11.89 2.58 -15.21
CA ILE A 44 -10.61 2.28 -15.83
C ILE A 44 -9.87 1.19 -15.06
N ILE A 45 -9.29 0.23 -15.78
CA ILE A 45 -8.36 -0.78 -15.25
C ILE A 45 -6.93 -0.47 -15.70
N PHE A 46 -5.96 -0.54 -14.79
CA PHE A 46 -4.54 -0.27 -15.07
C PHE A 46 -3.72 -1.56 -15.04
N THR A 47 -2.96 -1.84 -16.09
CA THR A 47 -2.06 -3.01 -16.11
C THR A 47 -0.66 -2.71 -15.60
N ASP A 48 -0.29 -1.42 -15.58
CA ASP A 48 1.06 -0.91 -15.29
C ASP A 48 0.99 0.01 -14.07
N HIS A 49 0.36 -0.49 -13.00
CA HIS A 49 0.29 0.16 -11.70
C HIS A 49 1.23 -0.48 -10.69
N TYR A 50 1.89 0.35 -9.89
CA TYR A 50 2.95 -0.09 -8.98
C TYR A 50 2.70 0.33 -7.54
N GLY A 51 2.77 -0.66 -6.65
CA GLY A 51 2.82 -0.48 -5.19
C GLY A 51 4.26 -0.37 -4.69
N GLN A 52 4.56 -1.01 -3.56
CA GLN A 52 5.91 -1.12 -3.00
C GLN A 52 6.16 -2.57 -2.55
N PRO A 53 7.38 -2.99 -2.18
CA PRO A 53 7.67 -4.40 -1.90
C PRO A 53 7.11 -4.92 -0.57
N SER A 54 6.49 -4.11 0.29
CA SER A 54 5.99 -4.57 1.59
C SER A 54 4.80 -3.74 2.06
N CYS A 55 4.03 -4.26 3.02
CA CYS A 55 2.78 -3.65 3.45
C CYS A 55 2.98 -2.22 3.96
N THR A 56 3.92 -2.04 4.89
CA THR A 56 4.23 -0.72 5.49
C THR A 56 4.71 0.26 4.42
N ALA A 57 5.57 -0.18 3.50
CA ALA A 57 6.07 0.65 2.41
C ALA A 57 4.94 1.03 1.42
N GLY A 58 4.09 0.09 1.04
CA GLY A 58 3.00 0.30 0.09
C GLY A 58 1.95 1.27 0.61
N ARG A 59 1.57 1.10 1.88
CA ARG A 59 0.65 1.97 2.62
C ARG A 59 1.23 3.36 2.80
N ALA A 60 2.52 3.46 3.16
CA ALA A 60 3.19 4.75 3.32
C ALA A 60 3.27 5.52 1.99
N ALA A 61 3.61 4.83 0.90
CA ALA A 61 3.68 5.43 -0.44
C ALA A 61 2.34 6.04 -0.87
N PHE A 62 1.25 5.30 -0.70
CA PHE A 62 -0.09 5.80 -1.02
C PHE A 62 -0.50 6.95 -0.12
N ILE A 63 -0.42 6.78 1.20
CA ILE A 63 -1.01 7.75 2.11
C ILE A 63 -0.20 9.04 2.19
N THR A 64 1.09 9.03 1.86
CA THR A 64 1.96 10.23 1.92
C THR A 64 2.31 10.81 0.55
N GLY A 65 2.11 10.07 -0.55
CA GLY A 65 2.54 10.50 -1.88
C GLY A 65 4.06 10.57 -2.05
N GLN A 66 4.82 9.98 -1.12
CA GLN A 66 6.28 9.98 -1.10
C GLN A 66 6.81 8.55 -1.18
N LEU A 67 7.94 8.35 -1.86
CA LEU A 67 8.65 7.09 -1.84
C LEU A 67 9.02 6.73 -0.39
N PRO A 68 8.86 5.46 0.03
CA PRO A 68 9.11 5.04 1.42
C PRO A 68 10.52 5.36 1.93
N VAL A 69 11.51 5.44 1.04
CA VAL A 69 12.88 5.84 1.38
C VAL A 69 12.93 7.27 1.95
N ARG A 70 11.99 8.16 1.62
CA ARG A 70 11.89 9.50 2.18
C ARG A 70 11.29 9.50 3.58
N THR A 71 10.22 8.75 3.79
CA THR A 71 9.53 8.70 5.10
C THR A 71 10.25 7.80 6.10
N GLY A 72 11.16 6.93 5.62
CA GLY A 72 11.84 5.91 6.41
C GLY A 72 10.98 4.65 6.66
N MET A 73 9.77 4.61 6.13
CA MET A 73 8.79 3.52 6.28
C MET A 73 9.03 2.40 5.27
N THR A 74 10.26 1.91 5.19
CA THR A 74 10.73 1.03 4.11
C THR A 74 10.64 -0.46 4.43
N THR A 75 10.47 -0.84 5.69
CA THR A 75 10.39 -2.24 6.14
C THR A 75 9.19 -2.44 7.06
N VAL A 76 8.92 -3.70 7.40
CA VAL A 76 7.75 -4.12 8.17
C VAL A 76 7.81 -3.57 9.60
N GLY A 77 6.73 -2.93 10.02
CA GLY A 77 6.59 -2.46 11.40
C GLY A 77 6.44 -3.62 12.38
N ILE A 78 7.03 -3.48 13.56
CA ILE A 78 6.91 -4.45 14.67
C ILE A 78 6.19 -3.83 15.88
N PRO A 79 5.49 -4.64 16.69
CA PRO A 79 4.87 -4.18 17.93
C PRO A 79 5.84 -3.43 18.85
N GLY A 80 5.39 -2.31 19.41
CA GLY A 80 6.16 -1.47 20.32
C GLY A 80 7.22 -0.58 19.66
N SER A 81 7.38 -0.62 18.33
CA SER A 81 8.39 0.18 17.65
C SER A 81 8.17 1.68 17.86
N LYS A 82 9.27 2.40 18.13
CA LYS A 82 9.27 3.87 18.14
C LYS A 82 9.13 4.46 16.74
N ARG A 83 9.45 3.67 15.70
CA ARG A 83 9.36 4.07 14.30
C ARG A 83 7.90 4.02 13.83
N GLY A 84 7.53 5.02 13.04
CA GLY A 84 6.20 5.19 12.49
C GLY A 84 6.14 6.40 11.58
N ILE A 85 4.98 6.65 11.00
CA ILE A 85 4.71 7.84 10.20
C ILE A 85 4.99 9.11 11.03
N GLN A 86 5.48 10.17 10.36
CA GLN A 86 5.92 11.39 11.03
C GLN A 86 4.97 12.55 10.70
N LYS A 87 4.76 13.44 11.66
CA LYS A 87 3.86 14.61 11.51
C LYS A 87 4.32 15.61 10.43
N GLU A 88 5.58 15.56 10.03
CA GLU A 88 6.14 16.41 8.99
C GLU A 88 5.83 15.91 7.56
N ASP A 89 5.28 14.71 7.42
CA ASP A 89 4.91 14.10 6.14
C ASP A 89 3.38 14.08 5.99
N PRO A 90 2.81 14.96 5.15
CA PRO A 90 1.36 15.16 5.13
C PRO A 90 0.65 13.94 4.55
N THR A 91 -0.28 13.36 5.30
CA THR A 91 -1.13 12.30 4.78
C THR A 91 -2.17 12.84 3.81
N LEU A 92 -2.70 11.98 2.95
CA LEU A 92 -3.82 12.32 2.09
C LEU A 92 -5.04 12.71 2.94
N ALA A 93 -5.21 12.12 4.13
CA ALA A 93 -6.26 12.52 5.06
C ALA A 93 -6.07 13.96 5.54
N GLU A 94 -4.85 14.39 5.91
CA GLU A 94 -4.57 15.79 6.28
C GLU A 94 -4.82 16.75 5.10
N VAL A 95 -4.38 16.38 3.90
CA VAL A 95 -4.64 17.13 2.66
C VAL A 95 -6.15 17.28 2.43
N LEU A 96 -6.91 16.18 2.45
CA LEU A 96 -8.35 16.20 2.16
C LEU A 96 -9.14 16.89 3.29
N LYS A 97 -8.73 16.72 4.54
CA LYS A 97 -9.34 17.44 5.67
C LYS A 97 -9.18 18.94 5.55
N SER A 98 -8.06 19.44 5.01
CA SER A 98 -7.89 20.87 4.67
C SER A 98 -8.90 21.36 3.63
N GLN A 99 -9.44 20.45 2.81
CA GLN A 99 -10.49 20.72 1.81
C GLN A 99 -11.92 20.47 2.34
N GLY A 100 -12.07 20.21 3.64
CA GLY A 100 -13.35 20.05 4.32
C GLY A 100 -13.91 18.62 4.31
N TYR A 101 -13.09 17.63 4.00
CA TYR A 101 -13.53 16.23 3.99
C TYR A 101 -13.77 15.71 5.42
N ALA A 102 -14.79 14.85 5.56
CA ALA A 102 -14.89 13.91 6.67
C ALA A 102 -14.07 12.66 6.32
N THR A 103 -13.18 12.25 7.20
CA THR A 103 -12.13 11.28 6.90
C THR A 103 -12.21 10.08 7.84
N ALA A 104 -12.18 8.87 7.30
CA ALA A 104 -12.13 7.65 8.10
C ALA A 104 -11.29 6.55 7.47
N GLN A 105 -10.62 5.78 8.33
CA GLN A 105 -9.91 4.56 7.93
C GLN A 105 -10.55 3.35 8.62
N PHE A 106 -10.59 2.22 7.92
CA PHE A 106 -11.13 0.97 8.46
C PHE A 106 -10.17 -0.17 8.15
N GLY A 107 -9.92 -1.03 9.14
CA GLY A 107 -9.03 -2.17 9.07
C GLY A 107 -7.55 -1.82 9.19
N LYS A 108 -6.68 -2.61 8.56
CA LYS A 108 -5.23 -2.62 8.80
C LYS A 108 -4.60 -1.26 8.50
N ASN A 109 -3.78 -0.76 9.44
CA ASN A 109 -3.02 0.48 9.27
C ASN A 109 -1.54 0.25 8.94
N HIS A 110 -0.78 -0.37 9.85
CA HIS A 110 0.63 -0.75 9.64
C HIS A 110 1.62 0.41 9.37
N LEU A 111 1.34 1.59 9.95
CA LEU A 111 2.16 2.81 9.84
C LEU A 111 2.78 3.27 11.17
N GLY A 112 2.79 2.40 12.19
CA GLY A 112 3.37 2.67 13.51
C GLY A 112 2.43 2.27 14.65
N ASP A 113 3.02 2.02 15.82
CA ASP A 113 2.29 1.48 16.98
C ASP A 113 1.78 2.54 17.97
N ARG A 114 2.60 3.57 18.14
CA ARG A 114 2.47 4.54 19.22
C ARG A 114 1.30 5.46 18.96
N ASN A 115 0.78 6.05 20.03
CA ASN A 115 -0.40 6.90 20.01
C ASN A 115 -0.20 8.11 19.07
N GLU A 116 1.02 8.63 18.95
CA GLU A 116 1.36 9.68 17.99
C GLU A 116 1.33 9.24 16.53
N HIS A 117 1.36 7.93 16.23
CA HIS A 117 1.38 7.37 14.87
C HIS A 117 0.00 6.87 14.40
N LEU A 118 -1.00 6.90 15.28
CA LEU A 118 -2.35 6.41 14.96
C LEU A 118 -2.99 7.26 13.87
N PRO A 119 -3.86 6.69 13.00
CA PRO A 119 -4.47 7.42 11.89
C PRO A 119 -5.13 8.75 12.28
N THR A 120 -5.76 8.80 13.46
CA THR A 120 -6.42 10.01 13.99
C THR A 120 -5.47 11.14 14.40
N ALA A 121 -4.19 10.83 14.65
CA ALA A 121 -3.14 11.83 14.79
C ALA A 121 -2.68 12.41 13.44
N HIS A 122 -3.04 11.74 12.33
CA HIS A 122 -2.59 12.03 10.96
C HIS A 122 -3.76 12.26 10.01
N GLY A 123 -4.71 13.07 10.44
CA GLY A 123 -5.76 13.63 9.57
C GLY A 123 -7.08 12.87 9.57
N PHE A 124 -7.13 11.58 9.94
CA PHE A 124 -8.39 10.85 10.00
C PHE A 124 -9.26 11.32 11.19
N ASP A 125 -10.58 11.43 11.00
CA ASP A 125 -11.52 11.76 12.08
C ASP A 125 -11.88 10.52 12.92
N TYR A 126 -11.86 9.36 12.27
CA TYR A 126 -12.23 8.07 12.84
C TYR A 126 -11.36 6.94 12.28
N TRP A 127 -10.99 5.98 13.12
CA TRP A 127 -10.35 4.75 12.72
C TRP A 127 -10.86 3.55 13.52
N PHE A 128 -11.11 2.44 12.84
CA PHE A 128 -11.40 1.15 13.47
C PHE A 128 -10.60 0.05 12.77
N GLY A 129 -9.71 -0.65 13.47
CA GLY A 129 -8.93 -1.73 12.87
C GLY A 129 -7.71 -2.16 13.68
N ASN A 130 -6.89 -3.01 13.07
CA ASN A 130 -5.65 -3.56 13.63
C ASN A 130 -4.40 -2.83 13.08
N LEU A 131 -3.28 -2.98 13.77
CA LEU A 131 -2.03 -2.30 13.42
C LEU A 131 -1.06 -3.20 12.66
N TYR A 132 -1.14 -4.52 12.81
CA TYR A 132 -0.13 -5.44 12.29
C TYR A 132 -0.66 -6.44 11.27
N HIS A 133 0.28 -7.19 10.72
CA HIS A 133 0.03 -8.40 9.95
C HIS A 133 -0.47 -9.53 10.87
N LEU A 134 -1.25 -10.47 10.31
CA LEU A 134 -1.99 -11.46 11.09
C LEU A 134 -1.10 -12.33 11.98
N ASN A 135 0.08 -12.77 11.50
CA ASN A 135 0.98 -13.58 12.33
C ASN A 135 1.40 -12.89 13.63
N ALA A 136 1.76 -11.61 13.60
CA ALA A 136 2.13 -10.89 14.82
C ALA A 136 0.98 -10.74 15.82
N GLU A 137 -0.26 -10.76 15.32
CA GLU A 137 -1.47 -10.65 16.14
C GLU A 137 -1.82 -11.99 16.83
N GLU A 138 -1.52 -13.14 16.21
CA GLU A 138 -1.75 -14.46 16.79
C GLU A 138 -0.55 -15.08 17.54
N GLU A 139 0.66 -14.52 17.42
CA GLU A 139 1.84 -14.92 18.21
C GLU A 139 1.53 -15.15 19.71
N PRO A 140 0.74 -14.30 20.40
CA PRO A 140 0.38 -14.53 21.79
C PRO A 140 -0.40 -15.82 22.07
N GLU A 141 -1.00 -16.46 21.07
CA GLU A 141 -1.73 -17.74 21.20
C GLU A 141 -0.83 -18.98 20.96
N GLU A 142 0.45 -18.79 20.63
CA GLU A 142 1.40 -19.90 20.53
C GLU A 142 1.77 -20.45 21.92
N LEU A 143 1.93 -21.77 22.01
CA LEU A 143 2.19 -22.45 23.28
C LEU A 143 3.59 -22.16 23.85
N ASP A 144 4.54 -21.81 22.98
CA ASP A 144 5.91 -21.47 23.29
C ASP A 144 6.19 -19.95 23.27
N TYR A 145 5.16 -19.13 23.03
CA TYR A 145 5.27 -17.68 23.19
C TYR A 145 5.73 -17.34 24.62
N PRO A 146 6.79 -16.54 24.82
CA PRO A 146 7.32 -16.28 26.17
C PRO A 146 6.29 -15.66 27.12
N GLY A 147 5.30 -14.95 26.58
CA GLY A 147 4.15 -14.41 27.31
C GLY A 147 3.31 -15.45 28.05
N GLN A 148 3.28 -16.71 27.59
CA GLN A 148 2.56 -17.82 28.24
C GLN A 148 3.07 -18.11 29.66
N LYS A 149 4.36 -17.84 29.90
CA LYS A 149 5.02 -18.04 31.21
C LYS A 149 5.36 -16.73 31.91
N ASN A 150 5.47 -15.64 31.16
CA ASN A 150 5.85 -14.32 31.67
C ASN A 150 4.91 -13.23 31.12
N PRO A 151 3.84 -12.87 31.84
CA PRO A 151 2.90 -11.84 31.40
C PRO A 151 3.54 -10.47 31.12
N GLU A 152 4.65 -10.13 31.78
CA GLU A 152 5.38 -8.88 31.50
C GLU A 152 6.00 -8.89 30.10
N TYR A 153 6.32 -10.05 29.54
CA TYR A 153 6.77 -10.16 28.15
C TYR A 153 5.66 -9.70 27.19
N THR A 154 4.43 -10.18 27.35
CA THR A 154 3.28 -9.75 26.53
C THR A 154 3.03 -8.26 26.69
N LYS A 155 3.14 -7.72 27.92
CA LYS A 155 2.99 -6.29 28.16
C LYS A 155 4.02 -5.46 27.39
N MET A 156 5.28 -5.90 27.36
CA MET A 156 6.36 -5.19 26.67
C MET A 156 6.32 -5.37 25.15
N PHE A 157 6.12 -6.60 24.66
CA PHE A 157 6.37 -6.99 23.27
C PHE A 157 5.12 -7.47 22.51
N GLY A 158 4.02 -7.74 23.21
CA GLY A 158 2.78 -8.18 22.57
C GLY A 158 2.17 -7.11 21.67
N PRO A 159 1.38 -7.52 20.67
CA PRO A 159 0.63 -6.62 19.79
C PRO A 159 -0.45 -5.85 20.58
N ARG A 160 -0.95 -4.77 19.98
CA ARG A 160 -2.17 -4.10 20.46
C ARG A 160 -3.39 -4.87 19.98
N GLY A 161 -4.53 -4.71 20.67
CA GLY A 161 -5.79 -5.24 20.14
C GLY A 161 -6.29 -4.48 18.91
N VAL A 162 -7.48 -4.85 18.47
CA VAL A 162 -8.23 -4.07 17.47
C VAL A 162 -8.71 -2.78 18.13
N LEU A 163 -8.33 -1.64 17.57
CA LEU A 163 -8.60 -0.34 18.17
C LEU A 163 -9.78 0.34 17.50
N ARG A 164 -10.57 1.06 18.30
CA ARG A 164 -11.51 2.08 17.86
C ARG A 164 -11.01 3.43 18.34
N VAL A 165 -10.76 4.35 17.41
CA VAL A 165 -10.17 5.65 17.72
C VAL A 165 -10.94 6.77 17.03
N SER A 166 -11.22 7.84 17.76
CA SER A 166 -11.87 9.04 17.23
C SER A 166 -11.17 10.30 17.73
N VAL A 167 -11.15 11.35 16.91
CA VAL A 167 -10.68 12.67 17.34
C VAL A 167 -11.62 13.25 18.40
N ILE A 168 -11.06 13.93 19.40
CA ILE A 168 -11.78 14.69 20.42
C ILE A 168 -11.23 16.11 20.52
N ASP A 169 -12.05 17.06 20.97
CA ASP A 169 -11.63 18.47 21.07
C ASP A 169 -10.74 18.75 22.29
N ILE A 170 -10.91 17.95 23.35
CA ILE A 170 -10.19 18.07 24.61
C ILE A 170 -8.91 17.24 24.51
N ASP A 171 -7.78 17.89 24.78
CA ASP A 171 -6.49 17.24 24.84
C ASP A 171 -6.38 16.34 26.08
N ASP A 172 -6.09 15.04 25.88
CA ASP A 172 -5.76 14.11 26.95
C ASP A 172 -4.24 14.11 27.18
N PRO A 173 -3.76 14.62 28.33
CA PRO A 173 -2.34 14.70 28.61
C PRO A 173 -1.75 13.37 29.11
N SER A 174 -2.56 12.32 29.28
CA SER A 174 -2.09 11.02 29.75
C SER A 174 -1.06 10.41 28.80
N GLU A 175 -0.12 9.68 29.39
CA GLU A 175 0.96 9.02 28.68
C GLU A 175 0.98 7.54 29.05
N ASP A 176 0.81 6.70 28.03
CA ASP A 176 1.01 5.27 28.16
C ASP A 176 2.53 4.96 28.16
N PRO A 177 3.05 4.18 29.10
CA PRO A 177 4.48 3.87 29.17
C PRO A 177 5.07 3.23 27.90
N LYS A 178 4.25 2.49 27.15
CA LYS A 178 4.64 1.83 25.90
C LYS A 178 4.26 2.67 24.69
N PHE A 179 3.01 3.15 24.65
CA PHE A 179 2.44 3.78 23.46
C PHE A 179 2.55 5.30 23.44
N GLY A 180 3.05 5.94 24.50
CA GLY A 180 3.23 7.39 24.56
C GLY A 180 1.94 8.16 24.82
N ARG A 181 1.99 9.46 24.56
CA ARG A 181 0.92 10.42 24.89
C ARG A 181 -0.33 10.23 24.05
N VAL A 182 -1.52 10.24 24.67
CA VAL A 182 -2.81 10.07 24.00
C VAL A 182 -3.17 11.27 23.11
N GLY A 183 -3.11 12.49 23.66
CA GLY A 183 -3.42 13.71 22.92
C GLY A 183 -4.91 13.86 22.60
N LYS A 184 -5.24 14.42 21.43
CA LYS A 184 -6.63 14.71 21.01
C LYS A 184 -7.35 13.50 20.42
N GLN A 185 -7.24 12.36 21.11
CA GLN A 185 -7.74 11.08 20.66
C GLN A 185 -8.52 10.40 21.78
N LYS A 186 -9.64 9.78 21.43
CA LYS A 186 -10.29 8.79 22.29
C LYS A 186 -9.94 7.42 21.75
N ILE A 187 -9.14 6.66 22.48
CA ILE A 187 -8.64 5.34 22.09
C ILE A 187 -9.38 4.27 22.91
N GLU A 188 -10.05 3.35 22.25
CA GLU A 188 -10.68 2.17 22.84
C GLU A 188 -10.01 0.92 22.26
N ASP A 189 -9.44 0.09 23.14
CA ASP A 189 -8.96 -1.25 22.77
C ASP A 189 -10.15 -2.23 22.90
N THR A 190 -10.59 -2.78 21.76
CA THR A 190 -11.74 -3.70 21.71
C THR A 190 -11.36 -5.16 21.97
N GLY A 191 -10.09 -5.41 22.33
CA GLY A 191 -9.54 -6.72 22.60
C GLY A 191 -8.66 -7.25 21.48
N PRO A 192 -7.92 -8.35 21.74
CA PRO A 192 -6.95 -8.91 20.82
C PRO A 192 -7.60 -9.39 19.51
N LEU A 193 -6.81 -9.38 18.44
CA LEU A 193 -7.15 -10.04 17.19
C LEU A 193 -6.68 -11.50 17.26
N THR A 194 -7.44 -12.35 17.95
CA THR A 194 -7.14 -13.78 18.05
C THR A 194 -7.41 -14.52 16.74
N ARG A 195 -6.86 -15.72 16.54
CA ARG A 195 -7.19 -16.64 15.44
C ARG A 195 -8.70 -16.77 15.26
N LYS A 196 -9.44 -16.89 16.37
CA LYS A 196 -10.90 -16.98 16.33
C LYS A 196 -11.56 -15.69 15.82
N ARG A 197 -11.05 -14.53 16.19
CA ARG A 197 -11.57 -13.23 15.71
C ARG A 197 -11.13 -12.93 14.27
N MET A 198 -9.99 -13.45 13.82
CA MET A 198 -9.54 -13.33 12.42
C MET A 198 -10.51 -13.98 11.43
N GLU A 199 -11.32 -14.96 11.87
CA GLU A 199 -12.44 -15.47 11.08
C GLU A 199 -13.43 -14.35 10.69
N THR A 200 -13.65 -13.34 11.53
CA THR A 200 -14.72 -12.34 11.34
C THR A 200 -14.24 -10.90 11.24
N ILE A 201 -12.94 -10.63 11.39
CA ILE A 201 -12.42 -9.25 11.48
C ILE A 201 -12.77 -8.40 10.24
N ASP A 202 -12.70 -8.95 9.04
CA ASP A 202 -13.04 -8.23 7.81
C ASP A 202 -14.53 -7.86 7.75
N ALA A 203 -15.40 -8.68 8.35
CA ALA A 203 -16.83 -8.37 8.49
C ALA A 203 -17.08 -7.30 9.57
N GLU A 204 -16.35 -7.33 10.70
CA GLU A 204 -16.41 -6.25 11.70
C GLU A 204 -15.99 -4.90 11.09
N VAL A 205 -14.91 -4.90 10.31
CA VAL A 205 -14.38 -3.72 9.61
C VAL A 205 -15.41 -3.19 8.60
N LEU A 206 -16.07 -4.08 7.84
CA LEU A 206 -17.15 -3.71 6.94
C LEU A 206 -18.34 -3.10 7.70
N ASP A 207 -18.83 -3.76 8.74
CA ASP A 207 -19.99 -3.29 9.50
C ASP A 207 -19.74 -1.90 10.10
N GLU A 208 -18.54 -1.65 10.63
CA GLU A 208 -18.18 -0.34 11.17
C GLU A 208 -18.09 0.73 10.07
N THR A 209 -17.60 0.35 8.89
CA THR A 209 -17.58 1.23 7.70
C THR A 209 -18.99 1.62 7.28
N LEU A 210 -19.91 0.66 7.20
CA LEU A 210 -21.29 0.91 6.79
C LEU A 210 -22.03 1.79 7.79
N LYS A 211 -21.83 1.59 9.11
CA LYS A 211 -22.40 2.46 10.15
C LYS A 211 -21.88 3.90 10.07
N TRP A 212 -20.57 4.05 9.81
CA TRP A 212 -19.98 5.38 9.63
C TRP A 212 -20.54 6.07 8.39
N LEU A 213 -20.71 5.34 7.27
CA LEU A 213 -21.34 5.85 6.05
C LEU A 213 -22.82 6.20 6.25
N ASP A 214 -23.58 5.46 7.07
CA ASP A 214 -24.95 5.82 7.41
C ASP A 214 -25.03 7.16 8.15
N THR A 215 -24.04 7.45 8.99
CA THR A 215 -23.98 8.68 9.79
C THR A 215 -23.46 9.86 8.98
N ASN A 216 -22.42 9.65 8.16
CA ASN A 216 -21.67 10.73 7.50
C ASN A 216 -22.02 10.89 6.02
N GLY A 217 -22.48 9.84 5.35
CA GLY A 217 -22.67 9.81 3.89
C GLY A 217 -23.79 10.69 3.35
N LYS A 218 -24.68 11.16 4.23
CA LYS A 218 -25.73 12.15 3.91
C LYS A 218 -25.38 13.58 4.36
N ALA A 219 -24.21 13.78 4.97
CA ALA A 219 -23.76 15.11 5.37
C ALA A 219 -23.33 15.95 4.17
N ASP A 220 -23.26 17.28 4.36
CA ASP A 220 -22.80 18.21 3.31
C ASP A 220 -21.30 18.11 3.01
N LYS A 221 -20.53 17.43 3.86
CA LYS A 221 -19.09 17.26 3.72
C LYS A 221 -18.77 16.12 2.74
N PRO A 222 -17.80 16.27 1.82
CA PRO A 222 -17.30 15.15 1.04
C PRO A 222 -16.60 14.14 1.95
N LEU A 223 -16.63 12.86 1.58
CA LEU A 223 -16.05 11.78 2.37
C LEU A 223 -14.71 11.33 1.82
N PHE A 224 -13.79 10.94 2.69
CA PHE A 224 -12.63 10.12 2.37
C PHE A 224 -12.63 8.89 3.25
N VAL A 225 -12.80 7.72 2.64
CA VAL A 225 -12.79 6.42 3.31
C VAL A 225 -11.65 5.59 2.77
N TRP A 226 -10.77 5.12 3.65
CA TRP A 226 -9.74 4.15 3.31
C TRP A 226 -10.04 2.82 4.00
N PHE A 227 -10.56 1.87 3.24
CA PHE A 227 -11.03 0.56 3.69
C PHE A 227 -9.99 -0.52 3.38
N ASN A 228 -9.34 -1.03 4.41
CA ASN A 228 -8.18 -1.91 4.34
C ASN A 228 -8.47 -3.24 5.03
N THR A 229 -8.95 -4.23 4.29
CA THR A 229 -9.16 -5.58 4.86
C THR A 229 -7.83 -6.28 5.10
N THR A 230 -7.84 -7.32 5.92
CA THR A 230 -6.72 -8.28 6.06
C THR A 230 -6.77 -9.40 5.02
N ALA A 231 -7.72 -9.34 4.08
CA ALA A 231 -7.94 -10.36 3.08
C ALA A 231 -6.67 -10.66 2.25
N VAL A 232 -6.35 -11.96 2.16
CA VAL A 232 -5.23 -12.58 1.40
C VAL A 232 -3.87 -12.50 2.07
N HIS A 233 -3.69 -11.69 3.12
CA HIS A 233 -2.46 -11.80 3.92
C HIS A 233 -2.33 -13.22 4.47
N ILE A 234 -1.11 -13.74 4.45
CA ILE A 234 -0.76 -15.05 5.01
C ILE A 234 -1.16 -15.15 6.49
N TRP A 235 -1.40 -16.39 6.97
CA TRP A 235 -2.18 -16.68 8.18
C TRP A 235 -3.66 -16.31 8.02
N SER A 236 -4.21 -16.65 6.86
CA SER A 236 -5.62 -16.40 6.56
C SER A 236 -6.53 -17.39 7.30
N HIS A 237 -7.49 -16.84 8.06
CA HIS A 237 -8.54 -17.62 8.73
C HIS A 237 -9.90 -17.30 8.08
N PRO A 238 -10.29 -17.91 6.95
CA PRO A 238 -11.59 -17.66 6.33
C PRO A 238 -12.74 -18.34 7.10
N PRO A 239 -13.93 -17.72 7.19
CA PRO A 239 -15.13 -18.41 7.64
C PRO A 239 -15.44 -19.68 6.85
N GLN A 240 -15.97 -20.71 7.52
CA GLN A 240 -16.37 -21.98 6.90
C GLN A 240 -17.31 -21.79 5.70
N LYS A 241 -18.20 -20.78 5.74
CA LYS A 241 -19.09 -20.42 4.61
C LYS A 241 -18.29 -20.21 3.32
N TYR A 242 -17.21 -19.43 3.38
CA TYR A 242 -16.44 -19.07 2.20
C TYR A 242 -15.50 -20.20 1.74
N ILE A 243 -15.00 -21.00 2.69
CA ILE A 243 -14.31 -22.26 2.36
C ILE A 243 -15.24 -23.18 1.56
N GLN A 244 -16.48 -23.38 2.04
CA GLN A 244 -17.45 -24.21 1.33
C GLN A 244 -17.78 -23.64 -0.06
N MET A 245 -17.93 -22.31 -0.19
CA MET A 245 -18.14 -21.69 -1.49
C MET A 245 -16.97 -21.93 -2.47
N ALA A 246 -15.72 -21.91 -1.99
CA ALA A 246 -14.57 -22.26 -2.82
C ALA A 246 -14.57 -23.75 -3.21
N VAL A 247 -14.90 -24.65 -2.28
CA VAL A 247 -15.06 -26.09 -2.55
C VAL A 247 -16.16 -26.36 -3.58
N ASP A 248 -17.27 -25.62 -3.50
CA ASP A 248 -18.38 -25.72 -4.46
C ASP A 248 -17.98 -25.26 -5.88
N GLU A 249 -16.91 -24.45 -6.01
CA GLU A 249 -16.27 -24.12 -7.30
C GLU A 249 -15.32 -25.24 -7.80
N GLY A 250 -15.16 -26.32 -7.04
CA GLY A 250 -14.25 -27.44 -7.33
C GLY A 250 -12.82 -27.23 -6.80
N ARG A 251 -12.61 -26.30 -5.86
CA ARG A 251 -11.32 -26.10 -5.18
C ARG A 251 -11.10 -27.10 -4.04
N ALA A 252 -9.85 -27.22 -3.63
CA ALA A 252 -9.49 -27.90 -2.38
C ALA A 252 -9.95 -27.05 -1.17
N GLU A 253 -10.23 -27.68 -0.03
CA GLU A 253 -10.63 -26.95 1.19
C GLU A 253 -9.50 -26.07 1.74
N GLU A 254 -8.26 -26.40 1.39
CA GLU A 254 -7.05 -25.65 1.71
C GLU A 254 -6.86 -24.39 0.83
N ASP A 255 -7.67 -24.16 -0.21
CA ASP A 255 -7.62 -22.93 -1.03
C ASP A 255 -8.24 -21.74 -0.28
N VAL A 256 -7.62 -21.40 0.86
CA VAL A 256 -8.04 -20.32 1.76
C VAL A 256 -7.91 -18.95 1.10
N LEU A 257 -7.00 -18.81 0.13
CA LEU A 257 -6.91 -17.62 -0.72
C LEU A 257 -8.20 -17.42 -1.50
N ARG A 258 -8.71 -18.45 -2.18
CA ARG A 258 -9.96 -18.31 -2.94
C ARG A 258 -11.11 -17.99 -2.00
N ALA A 259 -11.19 -18.64 -0.84
CA ALA A 259 -12.21 -18.35 0.17
C ALA A 259 -12.16 -16.86 0.59
N LYS A 260 -10.98 -16.32 0.90
CA LYS A 260 -10.81 -14.90 1.24
C LYS A 260 -11.11 -13.95 0.08
N MET A 261 -10.79 -14.31 -1.17
CA MET A 261 -11.16 -13.50 -2.33
C MET A 261 -12.68 -13.46 -2.56
N ILE A 262 -13.41 -14.55 -2.27
CA ILE A 262 -14.89 -14.54 -2.33
C ILE A 262 -15.46 -13.60 -1.27
N GLU A 263 -14.98 -13.69 -0.02
CA GLU A 263 -15.38 -12.81 1.08
C GLU A 263 -15.10 -11.34 0.76
N HIS A 264 -13.88 -11.04 0.32
CA HIS A 264 -13.45 -9.69 0.01
C HIS A 264 -14.25 -9.07 -1.15
N ASP A 265 -14.53 -9.84 -2.21
CA ASP A 265 -15.40 -9.39 -3.30
C ASP A 265 -16.84 -9.12 -2.82
N GLU A 266 -17.39 -9.96 -1.94
CA GLU A 266 -18.71 -9.72 -1.32
C GLU A 266 -18.73 -8.39 -0.54
N HIS A 267 -17.66 -8.10 0.22
CA HIS A 267 -17.52 -6.85 0.99
C HIS A 267 -17.40 -5.62 0.09
N VAL A 268 -16.63 -5.71 -1.00
CA VAL A 268 -16.58 -4.67 -2.05
C VAL A 268 -17.97 -4.41 -2.61
N GLY A 269 -18.74 -5.46 -2.90
CA GLY A 269 -20.12 -5.34 -3.38
C GLY A 269 -21.03 -4.57 -2.41
N LYS A 270 -20.94 -4.86 -1.11
CA LYS A 270 -21.71 -4.15 -0.07
C LYS A 270 -21.34 -2.67 0.04
N LEU A 271 -20.06 -2.31 -0.11
CA LEU A 271 -19.62 -0.91 -0.13
C LEU A 271 -20.14 -0.17 -1.37
N LEU A 272 -20.05 -0.78 -2.56
CA LEU A 272 -20.58 -0.20 -3.79
C LEU A 272 -22.10 0.01 -3.70
N GLN A 273 -22.82 -0.99 -3.19
CA GLN A 273 -24.26 -0.87 -2.97
C GLN A 273 -24.59 0.25 -1.97
N LYS A 274 -23.81 0.41 -0.89
CA LYS A 274 -24.02 1.50 0.07
C LYS A 274 -23.88 2.88 -0.58
N LEU A 275 -22.93 3.07 -1.50
CA LEU A 275 -22.81 4.32 -2.25
C LEU A 275 -24.03 4.58 -3.16
N ASP A 276 -24.55 3.52 -3.78
CA ASP A 276 -25.76 3.56 -4.61
C ASP A 276 -26.99 3.93 -3.74
N ASP A 277 -27.16 3.29 -2.58
CA ASP A 277 -28.27 3.54 -1.64
C ASP A 277 -28.24 4.96 -1.05
N LEU A 278 -27.04 5.51 -0.84
CA LEU A 278 -26.85 6.89 -0.40
C LEU A 278 -27.09 7.92 -1.53
N GLY A 279 -27.17 7.47 -2.79
CA GLY A 279 -27.37 8.35 -3.94
C GLY A 279 -26.14 9.21 -4.27
N VAL A 280 -24.93 8.77 -3.90
CA VAL A 280 -23.70 9.55 -4.06
C VAL A 280 -22.73 8.98 -5.10
N SER A 281 -23.05 7.83 -5.70
CA SER A 281 -22.18 7.10 -6.63
C SER A 281 -21.64 7.93 -7.79
N ASP A 282 -22.47 8.77 -8.42
CA ASP A 282 -22.06 9.56 -9.60
C ASP A 282 -20.89 10.51 -9.31
N ASN A 283 -20.81 11.02 -8.07
CA ASN A 283 -19.75 11.91 -7.62
C ASN A 283 -18.88 11.28 -6.52
N THR A 284 -18.64 9.97 -6.62
CA THR A 284 -17.69 9.25 -5.77
C THR A 284 -16.61 8.61 -6.63
N ILE A 285 -15.35 8.89 -6.31
CA ILE A 285 -14.19 8.17 -6.84
C ILE A 285 -14.03 6.91 -6.00
N VAL A 286 -14.13 5.75 -6.63
CA VAL A 286 -13.84 4.45 -5.99
C VAL A 286 -12.54 3.91 -6.58
N ILE A 287 -11.60 3.55 -5.72
CA ILE A 287 -10.33 2.93 -6.11
C ILE A 287 -10.22 1.55 -5.48
N TYR A 288 -9.85 0.55 -6.28
CA TYR A 288 -9.45 -0.76 -5.79
C TYR A 288 -7.96 -0.97 -6.04
N SER A 289 -7.20 -1.38 -5.03
CA SER A 289 -5.78 -1.74 -5.14
C SER A 289 -5.36 -2.70 -4.00
N THR A 290 -4.06 -2.89 -3.82
CA THR A 290 -3.44 -3.49 -2.63
C THR A 290 -2.10 -2.79 -2.37
N ASP A 291 -1.40 -3.13 -1.29
CA ASP A 291 -0.14 -2.48 -0.87
C ASP A 291 1.11 -2.98 -1.62
N ASN A 292 1.20 -4.29 -1.85
CA ASN A 292 2.31 -4.95 -2.52
C ASN A 292 1.87 -6.13 -3.38
N GLY A 293 2.82 -6.77 -4.07
CA GLY A 293 2.58 -7.99 -4.82
C GLY A 293 2.21 -9.18 -3.93
N PHE A 294 1.87 -10.30 -4.58
CA PHE A 294 1.53 -11.56 -3.91
C PHE A 294 2.70 -12.15 -3.13
N GLU A 295 2.39 -12.93 -2.09
CA GLU A 295 3.38 -13.64 -1.27
C GLU A 295 3.39 -15.14 -1.62
N LEU A 296 4.49 -15.63 -2.19
CA LEU A 296 4.71 -17.04 -2.56
C LEU A 296 5.24 -17.89 -1.42
N LEU A 297 5.83 -17.25 -0.41
CA LEU A 297 6.58 -17.88 0.66
C LEU A 297 5.80 -19.01 1.37
N PHE A 298 4.47 -18.86 1.48
CA PHE A 298 3.61 -19.82 2.19
C PHE A 298 2.42 -20.27 1.34
N TRP A 299 2.64 -21.23 0.45
CA TRP A 299 1.53 -21.88 -0.25
C TRP A 299 0.65 -22.69 0.73
N PRO A 300 -0.70 -22.66 0.62
CA PRO A 300 -1.51 -22.02 -0.43
C PRO A 300 -1.87 -20.55 -0.19
N ASP A 301 -1.62 -20.00 0.99
CA ASP A 301 -1.84 -18.59 1.34
C ASP A 301 -1.05 -17.66 0.39
N GLY A 302 -1.54 -16.45 0.12
CA GLY A 302 -0.91 -15.48 -0.81
C GLY A 302 -0.96 -15.88 -2.31
N GLY A 303 -1.07 -17.17 -2.62
CA GLY A 303 -1.32 -17.69 -3.96
C GLY A 303 -0.12 -17.66 -4.89
N TYR A 304 -0.36 -17.94 -6.18
CA TYR A 304 0.66 -17.92 -7.22
C TYR A 304 0.25 -17.01 -8.37
N ALA A 305 1.19 -16.22 -8.90
CA ALA A 305 0.99 -15.44 -10.11
C ALA A 305 2.20 -15.54 -11.06
N PRO A 306 2.03 -15.28 -12.37
CA PRO A 306 3.08 -15.51 -13.37
C PRO A 306 4.23 -14.52 -13.35
N PHE A 307 3.99 -13.31 -12.82
CA PHE A 307 5.03 -12.29 -12.69
C PHE A 307 6.16 -12.84 -11.81
N ARG A 308 7.41 -12.53 -12.18
CA ARG A 308 8.57 -13.01 -11.45
C ARG A 308 8.61 -12.36 -10.06
N GLY A 309 9.01 -13.16 -9.08
CA GLY A 309 9.20 -12.77 -7.70
C GLY A 309 7.90 -12.55 -6.93
N GLU A 310 8.04 -12.18 -5.68
CA GLU A 310 6.96 -11.99 -4.71
C GLU A 310 7.16 -10.70 -3.89
N LYS A 311 6.23 -10.45 -2.96
CA LYS A 311 6.41 -9.55 -1.81
C LYS A 311 7.84 -9.64 -1.27
N GLY A 312 8.40 -8.49 -0.90
CA GLY A 312 9.77 -8.34 -0.44
C GLY A 312 10.82 -8.28 -1.55
N THR A 313 10.41 -8.30 -2.83
CA THR A 313 11.31 -8.20 -3.97
C THR A 313 10.96 -7.04 -4.90
N THR A 314 11.93 -6.65 -5.74
CA THR A 314 11.79 -5.59 -6.74
C THR A 314 11.57 -6.13 -8.15
N TRP A 315 11.24 -7.41 -8.27
CA TRP A 315 10.69 -7.99 -9.49
C TRP A 315 9.23 -7.55 -9.69
N GLU A 316 8.72 -7.66 -10.91
CA GLU A 316 7.36 -7.22 -11.24
C GLU A 316 6.30 -7.88 -10.35
N GLY A 317 6.49 -9.14 -9.95
CA GLY A 317 5.56 -9.85 -9.07
C GLY A 317 5.49 -9.32 -7.65
N GLY A 318 6.52 -8.61 -7.18
CA GLY A 318 6.57 -8.00 -5.85
C GLY A 318 6.00 -6.58 -5.76
N VAL A 319 5.92 -5.86 -6.88
CA VAL A 319 5.53 -4.44 -6.88
C VAL A 319 4.46 -4.06 -7.90
N ARG A 320 4.18 -4.86 -8.93
CA ARG A 320 3.08 -4.60 -9.86
C ARG A 320 1.79 -5.14 -9.26
N VAL A 321 0.83 -4.25 -9.00
CA VAL A 321 -0.39 -4.56 -8.24
C VAL A 321 -1.64 -4.22 -9.06
N PRO A 322 -2.78 -4.90 -8.83
CA PRO A 322 -4.04 -4.53 -9.46
C PRO A 322 -4.43 -3.09 -9.08
N CYS A 323 -4.89 -2.29 -10.04
CA CYS A 323 -5.51 -0.99 -9.77
C CYS A 323 -6.70 -0.72 -10.69
N MET A 324 -7.84 -0.36 -10.10
CA MET A 324 -9.03 0.06 -10.83
C MET A 324 -9.59 1.34 -10.24
N VAL A 325 -10.07 2.24 -11.09
CA VAL A 325 -10.66 3.52 -10.67
C VAL A 325 -12.00 3.73 -11.34
N ARG A 326 -13.02 4.05 -10.57
CA ARG A 326 -14.39 4.33 -11.02
C ARG A 326 -14.81 5.71 -10.56
N TRP A 327 -15.31 6.54 -11.47
CA TRP A 327 -15.96 7.82 -11.16
C TRP A 327 -17.00 8.12 -12.25
N PRO A 328 -18.26 7.64 -12.12
CA PRO A 328 -19.21 7.61 -13.24
C PRO A 328 -19.49 8.97 -13.88
N GLY A 329 -19.49 10.05 -13.08
CA GLY A 329 -19.71 11.40 -13.59
C GLY A 329 -18.54 12.01 -14.37
N LYS A 330 -17.36 11.36 -14.44
CA LYS A 330 -16.13 11.95 -15.01
C LYS A 330 -15.24 10.99 -15.80
N ILE A 331 -15.13 9.74 -15.39
CA ILE A 331 -14.29 8.72 -16.02
C ILE A 331 -15.17 7.91 -16.98
N PRO A 332 -14.83 7.83 -18.28
CA PRO A 332 -15.53 6.94 -19.20
C PRO A 332 -15.46 5.49 -18.72
N ALA A 333 -16.54 4.73 -18.87
CA ALA A 333 -16.57 3.32 -18.49
C ALA A 333 -15.77 2.43 -19.47
N GLY A 334 -15.36 1.26 -18.99
CA GLY A 334 -14.74 0.19 -19.78
C GLY A 334 -13.35 0.52 -20.34
N GLN A 335 -12.61 1.44 -19.72
CA GLN A 335 -11.28 1.83 -20.17
C GLN A 335 -10.22 0.83 -19.67
N VAL A 336 -9.18 0.63 -20.46
CA VAL A 336 -7.97 -0.11 -20.10
C VAL A 336 -6.78 0.79 -20.36
N SER A 337 -5.88 0.94 -19.38
CA SER A 337 -4.64 1.67 -19.54
C SER A 337 -3.41 0.81 -19.26
N ASN A 338 -2.45 0.87 -20.18
CA ASN A 338 -1.10 0.33 -20.02
C ASN A 338 -0.07 1.45 -19.78
N GLU A 339 -0.53 2.65 -19.44
CA GLU A 339 0.33 3.76 -19.06
C GLU A 339 0.79 3.60 -17.61
N LEU A 340 2.00 4.08 -17.31
CA LEU A 340 2.66 3.86 -16.03
C LEU A 340 2.02 4.70 -14.92
N GLN A 341 1.71 4.09 -13.78
CA GLN A 341 1.23 4.79 -12.58
C GLN A 341 1.76 4.10 -11.30
N SER A 342 1.82 4.81 -10.18
CA SER A 342 2.12 4.23 -8.86
C SER A 342 1.19 4.73 -7.75
N HIS A 343 1.31 4.15 -6.55
CA HIS A 343 0.59 4.61 -5.35
C HIS A 343 0.78 6.10 -5.06
N GLU A 344 1.99 6.62 -5.28
CA GLU A 344 2.30 8.04 -5.05
C GLU A 344 1.48 8.94 -6.00
N ASP A 345 1.21 8.49 -7.23
CA ASP A 345 0.37 9.24 -8.17
C ASP A 345 -1.08 9.33 -7.72
N VAL A 346 -1.59 8.26 -7.09
CA VAL A 346 -2.97 8.24 -6.59
C VAL A 346 -3.17 9.34 -5.55
N TYR A 347 -2.19 9.56 -4.67
CA TYR A 347 -2.21 10.67 -3.71
C TYR A 347 -2.38 12.02 -4.42
N VAL A 348 -1.49 12.32 -5.38
CA VAL A 348 -1.45 13.63 -6.05
C VAL A 348 -2.70 13.83 -6.91
N THR A 349 -3.16 12.77 -7.57
CA THR A 349 -4.37 12.79 -8.41
C THR A 349 -5.64 13.01 -7.58
N LEU A 350 -5.75 12.37 -6.41
CA LEU A 350 -6.88 12.58 -5.50
C LEU A 350 -6.87 13.98 -4.88
N ALA A 351 -5.70 14.52 -4.55
CA ALA A 351 -5.56 15.91 -4.10
C ALA A 351 -6.01 16.90 -5.19
N SER A 352 -5.61 16.66 -6.45
CA SER A 352 -6.07 17.44 -7.62
C SER A 352 -7.59 17.37 -7.78
N ALA A 353 -8.18 16.18 -7.70
CA ALA A 353 -9.63 15.98 -7.76
C ALA A 353 -10.38 16.67 -6.61
N ALA A 354 -9.74 16.85 -5.45
CA ALA A 354 -10.27 17.60 -4.31
C ALA A 354 -10.08 19.14 -4.42
N GLY A 355 -9.43 19.61 -5.50
CA GLY A 355 -9.24 21.03 -5.80
C GLY A 355 -7.84 21.58 -5.49
N LEU A 356 -6.83 20.71 -5.35
CA LEU A 356 -5.43 21.09 -5.10
C LEU A 356 -4.50 20.61 -6.24
N PRO A 357 -4.68 21.08 -7.49
CA PRO A 357 -3.91 20.61 -8.64
C PRO A 357 -2.42 20.99 -8.60
N ASP A 358 -2.03 21.96 -7.77
CA ASP A 358 -0.66 22.47 -7.64
C ASP A 358 0.00 22.08 -6.31
N LEU A 359 -0.54 21.06 -5.62
CA LEU A 359 -0.04 20.60 -4.33
C LEU A 359 1.42 20.16 -4.39
N LYS A 360 1.81 19.41 -5.43
CA LYS A 360 3.17 18.90 -5.62
C LYS A 360 4.19 20.04 -5.68
N GLU A 361 3.90 21.06 -6.47
CA GLU A 361 4.78 22.21 -6.66
C GLU A 361 4.88 23.05 -5.38
N LYS A 362 3.74 23.31 -4.73
CA LYS A 362 3.70 24.09 -3.48
C LYS A 362 4.39 23.39 -2.32
N ALA A 363 4.28 22.06 -2.22
CA ALA A 363 4.89 21.29 -1.15
C ALA A 363 6.43 21.43 -1.11
N LEU A 364 7.08 21.70 -2.24
CA LEU A 364 8.53 21.94 -2.30
C LEU A 364 8.95 23.21 -1.55
N THR A 365 8.15 24.27 -1.65
CA THR A 365 8.47 25.57 -1.02
C THR A 365 7.83 25.73 0.36
N GLY A 366 6.80 24.94 0.66
CA GLY A 366 5.97 25.08 1.85
C GLY A 366 4.51 25.28 1.45
N VAL A 367 3.62 24.40 1.92
CA VAL A 367 2.17 24.49 1.72
C VAL A 367 1.46 24.46 3.06
N GLU A 368 0.51 25.37 3.26
CA GLU A 368 -0.35 25.38 4.44
C GLU A 368 -1.52 24.41 4.24
N LEU A 369 -1.61 23.40 5.10
CA LEU A 369 -2.73 22.47 5.15
C LEU A 369 -3.29 22.48 6.57
N GLY A 370 -4.45 23.11 6.74
CA GLY A 370 -5.01 23.38 8.07
C GLY A 370 -4.11 24.34 8.86
N SER A 371 -3.63 23.91 10.02
CA SER A 371 -2.75 24.70 10.90
C SER A 371 -1.25 24.40 10.74
N THR A 372 -0.89 23.53 9.81
CA THR A 372 0.48 23.04 9.65
C THR A 372 1.03 23.43 8.28
N THR A 373 2.27 23.89 8.25
CA THR A 373 3.01 24.13 7.00
C THR A 373 3.87 22.92 6.70
N TYR A 374 3.65 22.28 5.56
CA TYR A 374 4.40 21.12 5.12
C TYR A 374 5.39 21.52 4.04
N LYS A 375 6.64 21.07 4.19
CA LYS A 375 7.68 21.20 3.18
C LYS A 375 8.27 19.83 2.89
N VAL A 376 7.82 19.21 1.81
CA VAL A 376 8.14 17.82 1.43
C VAL A 376 8.29 17.71 -0.09
N HIS A 377 8.87 16.60 -0.53
CA HIS A 377 8.95 16.27 -1.95
C HIS A 377 7.97 15.13 -2.27
N LEU A 378 6.82 15.46 -2.86
CA LEU A 378 5.89 14.45 -3.36
C LEU A 378 6.45 13.80 -4.63
N ASP A 379 6.47 12.47 -4.67
CA ASP A 379 7.02 11.68 -5.78
C ASP A 379 5.96 11.27 -6.81
N GLY A 380 4.69 11.50 -6.49
CA GLY A 380 3.54 11.26 -7.37
C GLY A 380 3.38 12.28 -8.49
N TYR A 381 2.63 11.94 -9.52
CA TYR A 381 2.20 12.81 -10.61
C TYR A 381 0.67 12.87 -10.67
N ASP A 382 0.12 14.02 -11.05
CA ASP A 382 -1.33 14.15 -11.29
C ASP A 382 -1.72 13.48 -12.60
N ASN A 383 -2.51 12.42 -12.51
CA ASN A 383 -3.03 11.65 -13.64
C ASN A 383 -4.53 11.91 -13.89
N LEU A 384 -5.12 12.97 -13.33
CA LEU A 384 -6.56 13.22 -13.44
C LEU A 384 -7.02 13.42 -14.90
N ASP A 385 -6.21 14.11 -15.70
CA ASP A 385 -6.50 14.27 -17.14
C ASP A 385 -6.38 12.94 -17.89
N HIS A 386 -5.49 12.04 -17.45
CA HIS A 386 -5.42 10.68 -18.00
C HIS A 386 -6.66 9.85 -17.63
N TRP A 387 -7.05 9.85 -16.35
CA TRP A 387 -8.21 9.10 -15.85
C TRP A 387 -9.51 9.53 -16.54
N THR A 388 -9.66 10.84 -16.78
CA THR A 388 -10.88 11.42 -17.40
C THR A 388 -10.84 11.41 -18.93
N GLY A 389 -9.82 10.80 -19.55
CA GLY A 389 -9.71 10.65 -21.00
C GLY A 389 -9.30 11.91 -21.76
N LYS A 390 -8.98 13.01 -21.06
CA LYS A 390 -8.43 14.24 -21.68
C LYS A 390 -7.00 14.06 -22.17
N SER A 391 -6.24 13.17 -21.53
CA SER A 391 -4.93 12.72 -21.97
C SER A 391 -4.92 11.21 -22.20
N GLN A 392 -4.33 10.79 -23.33
CA GLN A 392 -4.07 9.38 -23.61
C GLN A 392 -2.81 8.86 -22.89
N LYS A 393 -2.06 9.75 -22.25
CA LYS A 393 -0.77 9.45 -21.59
C LYS A 393 -0.83 9.77 -20.11
N SER A 394 -0.23 8.88 -19.32
CA SER A 394 0.12 9.19 -17.93
C SER A 394 1.13 10.33 -17.90
N ALA A 395 1.07 11.13 -16.85
CA ALA A 395 2.10 12.13 -16.54
C ALA A 395 3.40 11.48 -16.04
N ARG A 396 3.34 10.24 -15.55
CA ARG A 396 4.51 9.47 -15.09
C ARG A 396 5.19 8.76 -16.24
N ARG A 397 6.52 8.82 -16.27
CA ARG A 397 7.37 8.06 -17.22
C ARG A 397 8.34 7.12 -16.55
N GLU A 398 8.56 7.27 -15.25
CA GLU A 398 9.55 6.52 -14.50
C GLU A 398 9.00 5.94 -13.19
N TYR A 399 9.61 4.84 -12.74
CA TYR A 399 9.35 4.23 -11.45
C TYR A 399 10.66 3.70 -10.85
N PHE A 400 10.86 3.94 -9.55
CA PHE A 400 12.07 3.57 -8.82
C PHE A 400 11.76 2.39 -7.89
N TYR A 401 12.51 1.30 -8.06
CA TYR A 401 12.30 0.09 -7.27
C TYR A 401 13.29 0.08 -6.12
N TYR A 402 12.79 0.18 -4.90
CA TYR A 402 13.58 0.08 -3.69
C TYR A 402 13.35 -1.26 -3.01
N ASP A 403 14.41 -1.86 -2.47
CA ASP A 403 14.33 -2.94 -1.49
C ASP A 403 14.90 -2.39 -0.18
N GLU A 404 14.01 -2.13 0.78
CA GLU A 404 14.27 -1.29 1.95
C GLU A 404 14.82 0.09 1.51
N THR A 405 16.10 0.37 1.81
CA THR A 405 16.78 1.62 1.43
C THR A 405 17.59 1.50 0.14
N ASP A 406 17.75 0.29 -0.37
CA ASP A 406 18.61 0.03 -1.51
C ASP A 406 17.80 0.27 -2.77
N LEU A 407 18.18 1.26 -3.56
CA LEU A 407 17.67 1.41 -4.92
C LEU A 407 18.15 0.16 -5.69
N MET A 408 17.24 -0.59 -6.31
CA MET A 408 17.53 -1.87 -6.97
C MET A 408 17.30 -1.80 -8.48
N ALA A 409 16.27 -1.07 -8.91
CA ALA A 409 15.99 -0.88 -10.32
C ALA A 409 15.38 0.50 -10.62
N ILE A 410 15.40 0.88 -11.89
CA ILE A 410 14.61 1.98 -12.45
C ILE A 410 13.88 1.48 -13.68
N ARG A 411 12.60 1.83 -13.81
CA ARG A 411 11.84 1.71 -15.05
C ARG A 411 11.70 3.10 -15.65
N VAL A 412 11.95 3.22 -16.95
CA VAL A 412 11.60 4.39 -17.78
C VAL A 412 10.85 3.92 -19.01
N ASP A 413 9.61 4.38 -19.16
CA ASP A 413 8.65 3.92 -20.15
C ASP A 413 8.49 2.37 -20.13
N ALA A 414 8.98 1.69 -21.16
CA ALA A 414 8.93 0.22 -21.25
C ALA A 414 10.20 -0.48 -20.74
N TRP A 415 11.25 0.26 -20.39
CA TRP A 415 12.57 -0.29 -20.10
C TRP A 415 12.84 -0.31 -18.61
N LYS A 416 13.07 -1.49 -18.03
CA LYS A 416 13.52 -1.67 -16.65
C LYS A 416 15.00 -2.04 -16.62
N LEU A 417 15.73 -1.36 -15.74
CA LEU A 417 17.16 -1.55 -15.51
C LEU A 417 17.36 -1.96 -14.07
N ALA A 418 17.71 -3.22 -13.82
CA ALA A 418 17.98 -3.73 -12.47
C ALA A 418 19.49 -3.79 -12.21
N PHE A 419 19.97 -2.95 -11.31
CA PHE A 419 21.36 -2.90 -10.84
C PHE A 419 21.54 -3.65 -9.51
N GLY A 420 20.45 -3.99 -8.84
CA GLY A 420 20.39 -4.97 -7.77
C GLY A 420 19.24 -5.95 -8.01
N VAL A 421 19.44 -7.24 -7.70
CA VAL A 421 18.42 -8.29 -7.86
C VAL A 421 18.46 -9.29 -6.71
N LYS A 422 17.32 -9.91 -6.43
CA LYS A 422 17.22 -11.16 -5.63
C LYS A 422 16.96 -12.32 -6.59
N LYS A 423 18.00 -13.05 -6.98
CA LYS A 423 18.00 -13.90 -8.19
C LYS A 423 16.82 -14.87 -8.29
N ASP A 424 16.54 -15.62 -7.23
CA ASP A 424 15.44 -16.61 -7.21
C ASP A 424 14.07 -15.98 -6.96
N GLY A 425 14.03 -14.69 -6.62
CA GLY A 425 12.79 -13.92 -6.53
C GLY A 425 11.98 -14.09 -5.24
N LEU A 426 12.54 -14.70 -4.20
CA LEU A 426 11.90 -14.76 -2.87
C LEU A 426 12.38 -13.64 -1.96
N TRP A 427 11.56 -13.25 -1.00
CA TRP A 427 11.87 -12.19 -0.02
C TRP A 427 13.22 -12.45 0.66
N TRP A 428 13.47 -13.68 1.11
CA TRP A 428 14.66 -14.05 1.89
C TRP A 428 15.94 -14.21 1.07
N ASN A 429 15.87 -14.15 -0.26
CA ASN A 429 17.07 -14.29 -1.08
C ASN A 429 18.05 -13.13 -0.88
N GLU A 430 19.33 -13.42 -1.07
CA GLU A 430 20.39 -12.42 -1.02
C GLU A 430 20.24 -11.38 -2.15
N LYS A 431 20.62 -10.13 -1.83
CA LYS A 431 20.76 -9.08 -2.83
C LYS A 431 22.08 -9.26 -3.59
N SER A 432 22.01 -9.29 -4.91
CA SER A 432 23.15 -9.36 -5.82
C SER A 432 23.21 -8.10 -6.70
N TYR A 433 24.41 -7.53 -6.88
CA TYR A 433 24.61 -6.29 -7.64
C TYR A 433 25.50 -6.56 -8.86
N PRO A 434 24.92 -6.84 -10.05
CA PRO A 434 25.70 -7.12 -11.25
C PRO A 434 26.47 -5.89 -11.74
N SER A 435 27.66 -6.10 -12.32
CA SER A 435 28.48 -5.01 -12.88
C SER A 435 27.84 -4.32 -14.09
N VAL A 436 26.92 -5.00 -14.77
CA VAL A 436 26.08 -4.46 -15.84
C VAL A 436 24.63 -4.69 -15.43
N PRO A 437 23.76 -3.67 -15.45
CA PRO A 437 22.37 -3.84 -15.03
C PRO A 437 21.64 -4.83 -15.96
N TYR A 438 20.72 -5.60 -15.40
CA TYR A 438 19.80 -6.39 -16.21
C TYR A 438 18.87 -5.43 -16.94
N VAL A 439 18.61 -5.69 -18.22
CA VAL A 439 17.84 -4.81 -19.10
C VAL A 439 16.62 -5.57 -19.60
N PHE A 440 15.43 -5.16 -19.16
CA PHE A 440 14.17 -5.73 -19.60
C PHE A 440 13.37 -4.70 -20.40
N ASN A 441 12.71 -5.16 -21.46
CA ASN A 441 11.61 -4.42 -22.05
C ASN A 441 10.30 -5.04 -21.57
N LEU A 442 9.62 -4.41 -20.63
CA LEU A 442 8.43 -4.97 -19.96
C LEU A 442 7.21 -5.09 -20.86
N LYS A 443 7.21 -4.47 -22.06
CA LYS A 443 6.18 -4.73 -23.07
C LYS A 443 6.46 -6.00 -23.87
N MET A 444 7.72 -6.40 -23.98
CA MET A 444 8.17 -7.60 -24.68
C MET A 444 8.27 -8.81 -23.74
N ASP A 445 8.71 -8.57 -22.52
CA ASP A 445 8.95 -9.57 -21.47
C ASP A 445 8.44 -9.03 -20.12
N PRO A 446 7.11 -9.00 -19.91
CA PRO A 446 6.51 -8.51 -18.66
C PRO A 446 6.82 -9.40 -17.46
N MET A 447 7.28 -10.63 -17.70
CA MET A 447 7.56 -11.64 -16.66
C MET A 447 9.05 -11.73 -16.32
N GLU A 448 9.88 -10.88 -16.92
CA GLU A 448 11.32 -10.76 -16.64
C GLU A 448 12.07 -12.10 -16.72
N LYS A 449 11.73 -12.90 -17.74
CA LYS A 449 12.31 -14.24 -17.95
C LYS A 449 13.63 -14.18 -18.72
N MET A 450 13.84 -13.13 -19.52
CA MET A 450 15.01 -12.99 -20.38
C MET A 450 16.13 -12.21 -19.67
N ASP A 451 16.85 -12.87 -18.76
CA ASP A 451 17.97 -12.30 -17.99
C ASP A 451 19.30 -13.02 -18.26
N PRO A 452 20.43 -12.58 -17.64
CA PRO A 452 21.73 -13.26 -17.80
C PRO A 452 21.85 -14.69 -17.27
N GLU A 453 20.89 -15.16 -16.48
CA GLU A 453 20.86 -16.50 -15.88
C GLU A 453 19.92 -17.45 -16.63
N SER A 454 19.03 -16.91 -17.47
CA SER A 454 18.13 -17.66 -18.34
C SER A 454 18.86 -18.57 -19.33
N HIS A 455 18.26 -19.71 -19.66
CA HIS A 455 18.78 -20.64 -20.67
C HIS A 455 18.92 -19.97 -22.05
N GLU A 456 18.01 -19.05 -22.35
CA GLU A 456 17.90 -18.29 -23.59
C GLU A 456 18.94 -17.18 -23.70
N TRP A 457 19.62 -16.81 -22.59
CA TRP A 457 20.61 -15.72 -22.55
C TRP A 457 21.61 -15.78 -23.69
N GLY A 458 22.17 -16.98 -23.93
CA GLY A 458 22.82 -17.40 -25.18
C GLY A 458 23.55 -16.32 -26.01
N TYR A 459 23.66 -16.52 -27.32
CA TYR A 459 24.15 -15.44 -28.20
C TYR A 459 23.08 -14.37 -28.43
N ILE A 460 21.81 -14.78 -28.51
CA ILE A 460 20.68 -13.91 -28.88
C ILE A 460 20.39 -12.89 -27.78
N GLY A 461 20.27 -13.32 -26.51
CA GLY A 461 20.07 -12.40 -25.38
C GLY A 461 21.21 -11.41 -25.22
N ARG A 462 22.47 -11.89 -25.28
CA ARG A 462 23.66 -11.01 -25.27
C ARG A 462 23.65 -9.99 -26.41
N LYS A 463 23.31 -10.41 -27.64
CA LYS A 463 23.22 -9.52 -28.80
C LYS A 463 22.10 -8.49 -28.62
N PHE A 464 20.94 -8.90 -28.09
CA PHE A 464 19.84 -7.99 -27.78
C PHE A 464 20.30 -6.93 -26.79
N VAL A 465 20.83 -7.30 -25.62
CA VAL A 465 21.26 -6.33 -24.60
C VAL A 465 22.38 -5.43 -25.11
N ALA A 466 23.37 -5.97 -25.85
CA ALA A 466 24.41 -5.17 -26.49
C ALA A 466 23.83 -4.09 -27.43
N SER A 467 22.75 -4.39 -28.16
CA SER A 467 22.05 -3.43 -29.02
C SER A 467 21.20 -2.39 -28.27
N LYS A 468 20.96 -2.61 -26.96
CA LYS A 468 20.12 -1.77 -26.09
C LYS A 468 20.90 -1.08 -24.98
N LEU A 469 22.23 -1.05 -25.05
CA LEU A 469 23.07 -0.32 -24.08
C LEU A 469 22.81 1.20 -24.04
N TRP A 470 22.04 1.74 -24.99
CA TRP A 470 21.53 3.11 -24.93
C TRP A 470 20.46 3.31 -23.84
N ALA A 471 19.75 2.26 -23.40
CA ALA A 471 18.66 2.37 -22.42
C ALA A 471 19.16 2.87 -21.04
N PRO A 472 20.27 2.34 -20.48
CA PRO A 472 20.92 2.95 -19.32
C PRO A 472 21.26 4.43 -19.49
N THR A 473 21.78 4.83 -20.65
CA THR A 473 22.08 6.24 -20.94
C THR A 473 20.81 7.10 -20.92
N ALA A 474 19.71 6.60 -21.48
CA ALA A 474 18.41 7.30 -21.49
C ALA A 474 17.77 7.41 -20.09
N ALA A 475 18.02 6.45 -19.20
CA ALA A 475 17.54 6.47 -17.82
C ALA A 475 18.36 7.39 -16.90
N GLY A 476 19.61 7.70 -17.28
CA GLY A 476 20.55 8.49 -16.49
C GLY A 476 19.99 9.83 -15.97
N PRO A 477 19.35 10.67 -16.81
CA PRO A 477 18.75 11.93 -16.35
C PRO A 477 17.67 11.76 -15.28
N PHE A 478 16.80 10.75 -15.39
CA PHE A 478 15.77 10.46 -14.38
C PHE A 478 16.40 10.05 -13.06
N LEU A 479 17.42 9.20 -13.11
CA LEU A 479 18.17 8.79 -11.93
C LEU A 479 18.89 9.98 -11.27
N GLN A 480 19.50 10.87 -12.06
CA GLN A 480 20.16 12.06 -11.53
C GLN A 480 19.19 13.02 -10.83
N ILE A 481 18.03 13.28 -11.44
CA ILE A 481 16.97 14.11 -10.83
C ILE A 481 16.51 13.49 -9.51
N HIS A 482 16.26 12.19 -9.50
CA HIS A 482 15.83 11.47 -8.29
C HIS A 482 16.87 11.53 -7.17
N LEU A 483 18.14 11.20 -7.46
CA LEU A 483 19.22 11.28 -6.48
C LEU A 483 19.44 12.70 -5.96
N LYS A 484 19.33 13.71 -6.83
CA LYS A 484 19.38 15.12 -6.41
C LYS A 484 18.22 15.47 -5.49
N SER A 485 17.00 15.01 -5.80
CA SER A 485 15.83 15.27 -4.96
C SER A 485 15.94 14.63 -3.57
N LEU A 486 16.62 13.48 -3.44
CA LEU A 486 16.92 12.88 -2.13
C LEU A 486 18.00 13.64 -1.36
N ALA A 487 18.94 14.30 -2.06
CA ALA A 487 19.90 15.18 -1.41
C ALA A 487 19.24 16.49 -0.93
N ASP A 488 18.35 17.06 -1.74
CA ASP A 488 17.63 18.30 -1.41
C ASP A 488 16.54 18.06 -0.33
N TYR A 489 15.96 16.86 -0.29
CA TYR A 489 14.96 16.39 0.68
C TYR A 489 15.36 15.03 1.25
N PRO A 490 16.27 15.01 2.27
CA PRO A 490 16.79 13.78 2.83
C PRO A 490 15.71 12.98 3.59
N PRO A 491 15.93 11.66 3.77
CA PRO A 491 15.03 10.82 4.54
C PRO A 491 14.72 11.40 5.93
N ARG A 492 13.44 11.39 6.28
CA ARG A 492 12.88 11.87 7.55
C ARG A 492 13.49 11.17 8.76
N GLN A 493 13.72 9.87 8.61
CA GLN A 493 14.27 8.99 9.63
C GLN A 493 15.03 7.84 8.95
N GLY A 494 15.92 7.18 9.69
CA GLY A 494 16.57 5.97 9.19
C GLY A 494 15.58 4.82 9.03
N ALA A 495 15.89 3.84 8.18
CA ALA A 495 15.11 2.62 8.02
C ALA A 495 15.49 1.55 9.06
N ASP A 496 14.55 0.67 9.40
CA ASP A 496 14.89 -0.64 9.96
C ASP A 496 15.36 -1.56 8.82
N THR A 497 16.05 -2.65 9.16
CA THR A 497 16.47 -3.65 8.18
C THR A 497 16.26 -5.04 8.73
N LEU A 498 15.74 -5.94 7.89
CA LEU A 498 15.64 -7.37 8.18
C LEU A 498 17.01 -8.07 8.06
N SER A 499 18.01 -7.39 7.48
CA SER A 499 19.37 -7.91 7.39
C SER A 499 20.06 -7.82 8.75
N MET A 500 20.20 -8.96 9.42
CA MET A 500 20.95 -9.06 10.68
C MET A 500 22.39 -8.55 10.55
N LYS A 501 23.02 -8.73 9.38
CA LYS A 501 24.36 -8.19 9.12
C LYS A 501 24.36 -6.67 9.15
N LYS A 502 23.45 -6.03 8.41
CA LYS A 502 23.34 -4.56 8.36
C LYS A 502 22.94 -3.99 9.71
N ALA A 503 22.04 -4.66 10.44
CA ALA A 503 21.69 -4.30 11.81
C ALA A 503 22.89 -4.34 12.77
N VAL A 504 23.74 -5.38 12.68
CA VAL A 504 24.97 -5.47 13.47
C VAL A 504 25.99 -4.40 13.06
N GLU A 505 26.20 -4.18 11.76
CA GLU A 505 27.09 -3.12 11.26
C GLU A 505 26.65 -1.73 11.72
N ASP A 506 25.35 -1.42 11.63
CA ASP A 506 24.78 -0.16 12.11
C ASP A 506 24.90 -0.01 13.63
N ALA A 507 24.68 -1.08 14.39
CA ALA A 507 24.88 -1.09 15.84
C ALA A 507 26.34 -0.90 16.23
N MET A 508 27.28 -1.54 15.52
CA MET A 508 28.72 -1.36 15.70
C MET A 508 29.15 0.07 15.35
N ASN A 509 28.66 0.64 14.25
CA ASN A 509 28.94 2.01 13.84
C ASN A 509 28.41 3.05 14.83
N LYS A 510 27.21 2.82 15.41
CA LYS A 510 26.66 3.68 16.48
C LYS A 510 27.47 3.59 17.77
N THR A 511 27.93 2.39 18.14
CA THR A 511 28.80 2.18 19.32
C THR A 511 30.17 2.83 19.11
N ALA A 512 30.76 2.73 17.91
CA ALA A 512 32.02 3.38 17.57
C ALA A 512 31.94 4.92 17.61
N LYS A 513 30.82 5.51 17.16
CA LYS A 513 30.58 6.96 17.29
C LYS A 513 30.45 7.43 18.75
N LYS A 514 29.86 6.61 19.63
CA LYS A 514 29.73 6.93 21.07
C LYS A 514 31.03 6.76 21.88
N VAL A 515 32.02 6.07 21.35
CA VAL A 515 33.34 5.90 22.00
C VAL A 515 34.32 7.01 21.55
N GLY A 516 33.96 7.78 20.51
CA GLY A 516 34.72 8.93 20.01
C GLY A 516 34.20 10.31 20.46
N GLU A 517 33.14 10.35 21.27
CA GLU A 517 32.67 11.51 22.05
C GLU A 517 33.05 11.31 23.52
#